data_AF-A0A1H4I0L6-F1
#
_entry.id   AF-A0A1H4I0L6-F1
#
_cell.length_a   1.000
_cell.length_b   1.000
_cell.length_c   1.000
_cell.angle_alpha   90.00
_cell.angle_beta   90.00
_cell.angle_gamma   90.00
#
_symmetry.space_group_name_H-M   'P 1'
#
loop_
_entity.id
_entity.type
_entity.pdbx_description
1 polymer ?
#
loop_
_entity_poly.entity_id
_entity_poly.type
_entity_poly.pdbx_seq_one_letter_code
_entity_poly.pdbx_strand_id
1 'polypeptide(L)'
;MELVKYLLVWVDGNCSMQKFIVQMEELQDISIHDLRTLVSILANNEELTKLSDSQFQIFKITPEGDVHSVGCTSAPVKKSVMAIDLKADKDPQTQPPFESELRNILHELGIAKHLKGYRYIVEALQEMNRDPKTTKNFTNVLYPLIAEQFKTTPSCVERTIRHAIEASWSNMNRATTEKYQLYFSNIVKRPSNREFIVAIFDHISFEIGRLEQTSVNMKVIDERYSA
;
A
#
# COMPACT_ATOMS: atom_id res chain seq x y z
N MET A 1 -35.28 -11.79 5.58
CA MET A 1 -34.36 -11.57 4.44
C MET A 1 -33.14 -10.92 5.02
N GLU A 2 -31.99 -11.59 4.96
CA GLU A 2 -30.74 -11.03 5.49
C GLU A 2 -30.13 -10.07 4.46
N LEU A 3 -29.66 -8.91 4.94
CA LEU A 3 -28.98 -7.93 4.09
C LEU A 3 -27.51 -8.29 4.02
N VAL A 4 -27.00 -8.44 2.82
CA VAL A 4 -25.61 -8.81 2.54
C VAL A 4 -24.93 -7.68 1.80
N LYS A 5 -23.63 -7.47 2.09
CA LYS A 5 -22.81 -6.49 1.38
C LYS A 5 -22.02 -7.20 0.29
N TYR A 6 -22.07 -6.64 -0.91
CA TYR A 6 -21.26 -7.07 -2.04
C TYR A 6 -20.24 -5.98 -2.33
N LEU A 7 -18.96 -6.34 -2.28
CA LEU A 7 -17.86 -5.50 -2.70
C LEU A 7 -17.46 -5.93 -4.11
N LEU A 8 -17.63 -5.00 -5.05
CA LEU A 8 -17.25 -5.17 -6.44
C LEU A 8 -15.98 -4.39 -6.70
N VAL A 9 -14.99 -5.06 -7.27
CA VAL A 9 -13.69 -4.48 -7.58
C VAL A 9 -13.41 -4.70 -9.06
N TRP A 10 -13.08 -3.63 -9.77
CA TRP A 10 -12.71 -3.73 -11.17
C TRP A 10 -11.60 -2.74 -11.53
N VAL A 11 -10.94 -3.01 -12.65
CA VAL A 11 -9.94 -2.11 -13.22
C VAL A 11 -10.57 -1.39 -14.40
N ASP A 12 -10.55 -0.07 -14.39
CA ASP A 12 -11.05 0.75 -15.50
C ASP A 12 -10.04 0.81 -16.67
N GLY A 13 -10.45 1.41 -17.80
CA GLY A 13 -9.59 1.57 -18.98
C GLY A 13 -8.33 2.42 -18.76
N ASN A 14 -8.22 3.11 -17.60
CA ASN A 14 -7.04 3.87 -17.18
C ASN A 14 -6.17 3.09 -16.19
N CYS A 15 -6.36 1.76 -16.08
CA CYS A 15 -5.65 0.89 -15.14
C CYS A 15 -5.81 1.30 -13.67
N SER A 16 -6.90 1.99 -13.31
CA SER A 16 -7.20 2.37 -11.93
C SER A 16 -8.18 1.39 -11.31
N MET A 17 -7.89 0.96 -10.07
CA MET A 17 -8.79 0.10 -9.32
C MET A 17 -9.98 0.91 -8.79
N GLN A 18 -11.17 0.48 -9.18
CA GLN A 18 -12.44 1.02 -8.74
C GLN A 18 -13.10 0.03 -7.80
N LYS A 19 -13.80 0.56 -6.79
CA LYS A 19 -14.54 -0.24 -5.82
C LYS A 19 -15.95 0.30 -5.64
N PHE A 20 -16.91 -0.61 -5.60
CA PHE A 20 -18.32 -0.27 -5.37
C PHE A 20 -18.89 -1.25 -4.37
N ILE A 21 -19.53 -0.73 -3.32
CA ILE A 21 -20.17 -1.54 -2.29
C ILE A 21 -21.67 -1.41 -2.47
N VAL A 22 -22.35 -2.54 -2.59
CA VAL A 22 -23.81 -2.58 -2.65
C VAL A 22 -24.34 -3.43 -1.52
N GLN A 23 -25.30 -2.90 -0.79
CA GLN A 23 -26.04 -3.64 0.22
C GLN A 23 -27.39 -4.03 -0.38
N MET A 24 -27.63 -5.33 -0.51
CA MET A 24 -28.88 -5.86 -1.05
C MET A 24 -29.36 -7.02 -0.16
N GLU A 25 -30.63 -7.39 -0.30
CA GLU A 25 -31.12 -8.65 0.28
C GLU A 25 -30.36 -9.84 -0.33
N GLU A 26 -30.17 -10.89 0.45
CA GLU A 26 -29.53 -12.10 -0.04
C GLU A 26 -30.37 -12.72 -1.16
N LEU A 27 -29.92 -12.49 -2.39
CA LEU A 27 -30.53 -13.07 -3.57
C LEU A 27 -30.00 -14.50 -3.73
N GLN A 28 -30.85 -15.48 -3.45
CA GLN A 28 -30.56 -16.88 -3.70
C GLN A 28 -30.51 -17.10 -5.23
N ASP A 29 -29.49 -17.82 -5.71
CA ASP A 29 -29.35 -18.30 -7.08
C ASP A 29 -29.20 -17.26 -8.21
N ILE A 30 -28.60 -16.10 -7.95
CA ILE A 30 -28.24 -15.16 -9.03
C ILE A 30 -26.92 -15.53 -9.68
N SER A 31 -26.90 -15.59 -11.02
CA SER A 31 -25.67 -15.85 -11.76
C SER A 31 -24.75 -14.61 -11.75
N ILE A 32 -23.44 -14.85 -11.84
CA ILE A 32 -22.42 -13.78 -11.87
C ILE A 32 -22.70 -12.78 -13.01
N HIS A 33 -23.23 -13.26 -14.13
CA HIS A 33 -23.59 -12.45 -15.29
C HIS A 33 -24.74 -11.47 -14.98
N ASP A 34 -25.71 -11.89 -14.17
CA ASP A 34 -26.85 -11.06 -13.78
C ASP A 34 -26.42 -9.98 -12.78
N LEU A 35 -25.55 -10.33 -11.81
CA LEU A 35 -24.93 -9.35 -10.90
C LEU A 35 -24.13 -8.30 -11.67
N ARG A 36 -23.36 -8.74 -12.67
CA ARG A 36 -22.57 -7.86 -13.52
C ARG A 36 -23.45 -6.88 -14.31
N THR A 37 -24.56 -7.38 -14.86
CA THR A 37 -25.54 -6.57 -15.59
C THR A 37 -26.20 -5.54 -14.68
N LEU A 38 -26.61 -5.93 -13.47
CA LEU A 38 -27.18 -5.01 -12.48
C LEU A 38 -26.20 -3.91 -12.11
N VAL A 39 -24.92 -4.23 -11.94
CA VAL A 39 -23.89 -3.26 -11.57
C VAL A 39 -23.58 -2.31 -12.73
N SER A 40 -23.56 -2.79 -13.97
CA SER A 40 -23.43 -1.93 -15.15
C SER A 40 -24.56 -0.89 -15.23
N ILE A 41 -25.79 -1.29 -14.90
CA ILE A 41 -26.95 -0.40 -14.86
C ILE A 41 -26.83 0.61 -13.70
N LEU A 42 -26.50 0.13 -12.49
CA LEU A 42 -26.37 0.99 -11.30
C LEU A 42 -25.22 2.01 -11.41
N ALA A 43 -24.10 1.61 -12.00
CA ALA A 43 -22.94 2.48 -12.19
C ALA A 43 -23.06 3.36 -13.45
N ASN A 44 -24.16 3.25 -14.22
CA ASN A 44 -24.37 3.89 -15.52
C ASN A 44 -23.15 3.75 -16.45
N ASN A 45 -22.53 2.57 -16.44
CA ASN A 45 -21.28 2.29 -17.15
C ASN A 45 -21.41 0.98 -17.93
N GLU A 46 -21.67 1.10 -19.23
CA GLU A 46 -21.82 -0.02 -20.16
C GLU A 46 -20.51 -0.80 -20.39
N GLU A 47 -19.35 -0.26 -20.00
CA GLU A 47 -18.07 -0.95 -20.22
C GLU A 47 -17.84 -2.09 -19.22
N LEU A 48 -18.56 -2.09 -18.09
CA LEU A 48 -18.46 -3.11 -17.07
C LEU A 48 -18.88 -4.51 -17.56
N THR A 49 -19.80 -4.60 -18.53
CA THR A 49 -20.18 -5.90 -19.13
C THR A 49 -19.10 -6.47 -20.06
N LYS A 50 -18.14 -5.65 -20.50
CA LYS A 50 -17.11 -6.00 -21.48
C LYS A 50 -15.77 -6.44 -20.87
N LEU A 51 -15.55 -6.19 -19.58
CA LEU A 51 -14.29 -6.57 -18.91
C LEU A 51 -14.14 -8.11 -18.85
N SER A 52 -12.92 -8.64 -18.83
CA SER A 52 -12.74 -10.08 -18.58
C SER A 52 -13.00 -10.43 -17.10
N ASP A 53 -13.25 -11.70 -16.79
CA ASP A 53 -13.41 -12.19 -15.41
C ASP A 53 -12.13 -12.00 -14.57
N SER A 54 -10.97 -11.79 -15.20
CA SER A 54 -9.72 -11.43 -14.52
C SER A 54 -9.64 -9.95 -14.14
N GLN A 55 -10.45 -9.09 -14.76
CA GLN A 55 -10.48 -7.64 -14.56
C GLN A 55 -11.60 -7.20 -13.62
N PHE A 56 -12.48 -8.13 -13.22
CA PHE A 56 -13.66 -7.85 -12.41
C PHE A 56 -13.85 -8.96 -11.38
N GLN A 57 -13.88 -8.60 -10.10
CA GLN A 57 -14.04 -9.54 -8.99
C GLN A 57 -15.18 -9.11 -8.08
N ILE A 58 -15.99 -10.08 -7.66
CA ILE A 58 -17.10 -9.88 -6.71
C ILE A 58 -16.77 -10.60 -5.42
N PHE A 59 -16.90 -9.89 -4.31
CA PHE A 59 -16.77 -10.41 -2.97
C PHE A 59 -18.08 -10.23 -2.22
N LYS A 60 -18.62 -11.32 -1.69
CA LYS A 60 -19.75 -11.32 -0.76
C LYS A 60 -19.19 -11.21 0.65
N ILE A 61 -19.67 -10.24 1.41
CA ILE A 61 -19.32 -10.03 2.81
C ILE A 61 -20.56 -10.40 3.63
N THR A 62 -20.48 -11.52 4.34
CA THR A 62 -21.56 -11.97 5.22
C THR A 62 -21.59 -11.07 6.48
N PRO A 63 -22.74 -10.98 7.17
CA PRO A 63 -22.85 -10.20 8.41
C PRO A 63 -21.90 -10.67 9.52
N GLU A 64 -21.41 -11.91 9.47
CA GLU A 64 -20.38 -12.47 10.35
C GLU A 64 -18.96 -11.95 10.05
N GLY A 65 -18.79 -11.23 8.93
CA GLY A 65 -17.52 -10.66 8.49
C GLY A 65 -16.73 -11.54 7.52
N ASP A 66 -17.26 -12.70 7.12
CA ASP A 66 -16.59 -13.61 6.20
C ASP A 66 -16.70 -13.13 4.75
N VAL A 67 -15.56 -13.13 4.06
CA VAL A 67 -15.46 -12.69 2.66
C VAL A 67 -15.38 -13.90 1.74
N HIS A 68 -16.40 -14.06 0.89
CA HIS A 68 -16.49 -15.14 -0.09
C HIS A 68 -16.34 -14.56 -1.50
N SER A 69 -15.42 -15.10 -2.30
CA SER A 69 -15.36 -14.75 -3.72
C SER A 69 -16.53 -15.39 -4.47
N VAL A 70 -17.35 -14.56 -5.11
CA VAL A 70 -18.49 -15.03 -5.90
C VAL A 70 -18.06 -15.10 -7.36
N GLY A 71 -17.71 -16.31 -7.80
CA GLY A 71 -17.65 -16.62 -9.23
C GLY A 71 -16.28 -16.80 -9.86
N CYS A 72 -15.66 -17.95 -9.62
CA CYS A 72 -14.73 -18.57 -10.56
C CYS A 72 -15.09 -20.04 -10.71
N THR A 73 -15.68 -20.44 -11.84
CA THR A 73 -15.71 -21.85 -12.25
C THR A 73 -14.35 -22.22 -12.85
N SER A 74 -13.37 -22.45 -12.00
CA SER A 74 -12.33 -23.45 -12.26
C SER A 74 -11.67 -23.82 -10.95
N ALA A 75 -11.55 -25.13 -10.73
CA ALA A 75 -10.85 -25.83 -9.65
C ALA A 75 -9.64 -25.09 -9.05
N PRO A 76 -9.29 -25.34 -7.77
CA PRO A 76 -8.27 -24.60 -7.04
C PRO A 76 -6.94 -24.61 -7.79
N VAL A 77 -6.60 -23.48 -8.43
CA VAL A 77 -5.36 -23.33 -9.18
C VAL A 77 -4.22 -23.17 -8.17
N LYS A 78 -3.44 -24.23 -8.04
CA LYS A 78 -2.11 -24.22 -7.42
C LYS A 78 -1.27 -23.14 -8.08
N LYS A 79 -0.56 -22.38 -7.23
CA LYS A 79 0.50 -21.42 -7.57
C LYS A 79 1.32 -21.90 -8.78
N SER A 80 1.27 -21.16 -9.88
CA SER A 80 2.25 -21.24 -10.97
C SER A 80 3.01 -19.92 -11.03
N VAL A 81 4.14 -19.91 -10.31
CA VAL A 81 5.19 -18.90 -10.39
C VAL A 81 5.89 -19.08 -11.74
N MET A 82 5.93 -18.04 -12.58
CA MET A 82 6.94 -17.99 -13.66
C MET A 82 8.28 -17.64 -13.01
N ALA A 83 9.19 -18.62 -13.02
CA ALA A 83 10.55 -18.47 -12.54
C ALA A 83 11.35 -17.58 -13.51
N ILE A 84 11.86 -16.46 -12.99
CA ILE A 84 13.05 -15.81 -13.52
C ILE A 84 14.14 -16.08 -12.49
N ASP A 85 15.16 -16.81 -12.94
CA ASP A 85 16.26 -17.35 -12.14
C ASP A 85 17.20 -16.25 -11.66
N LEU A 86 17.12 -15.92 -10.36
CA LEU A 86 18.18 -15.28 -9.60
C LEU A 86 18.17 -15.89 -8.19
N LYS A 87 19.10 -16.82 -7.95
CA LYS A 87 19.36 -17.46 -6.66
C LYS A 87 19.60 -16.42 -5.54
N ALA A 88 18.74 -16.40 -4.53
CA ALA A 88 19.07 -15.96 -3.17
C ALA A 88 18.05 -16.52 -2.14
N ASP A 89 18.54 -17.47 -1.35
CA ASP A 89 18.22 -17.86 0.04
C ASP A 89 16.80 -17.68 0.66
N LYS A 90 16.23 -18.83 1.06
CA LYS A 90 15.39 -19.18 2.23
C LYS A 90 14.46 -18.12 2.90
N ASP A 91 13.14 -18.38 2.87
CA ASP A 91 12.26 -18.76 4.02
C ASP A 91 10.75 -18.57 3.69
N PRO A 92 9.84 -19.55 3.89
CA PRO A 92 8.40 -19.35 3.79
C PRO A 92 7.83 -18.89 5.15
N GLN A 93 8.03 -17.63 5.49
CA GLN A 93 7.28 -16.96 6.55
C GLN A 93 6.39 -15.91 5.92
N THR A 94 5.10 -15.97 6.20
CA THR A 94 4.10 -14.95 5.89
C THR A 94 4.59 -13.64 6.51
N GLN A 95 5.30 -12.81 5.76
CA GLN A 95 5.84 -11.56 6.29
C GLN A 95 4.70 -10.71 6.82
N PRO A 96 4.87 -10.05 7.99
CA PRO A 96 3.81 -9.24 8.56
C PRO A 96 3.34 -8.19 7.53
N PRO A 97 2.04 -7.87 7.47
CA PRO A 97 1.47 -7.01 6.41
C PRO A 97 2.25 -5.70 6.21
N PHE A 98 2.77 -5.14 7.30
CA PHE A 98 3.61 -3.94 7.31
C PHE A 98 4.91 -4.08 6.51
N GLU A 99 5.64 -5.18 6.70
CA GLU A 99 6.92 -5.37 6.01
C GLU A 99 6.71 -5.62 4.51
N SER A 100 5.68 -6.38 4.15
CA SER A 100 5.37 -6.61 2.74
C SER A 100 5.04 -5.31 2.04
N GLU A 101 4.15 -4.51 2.63
CA GLU A 101 3.71 -3.23 2.04
C GLU A 101 4.87 -2.22 1.96
N LEU A 102 5.68 -2.14 3.02
CA LEU A 102 6.88 -1.34 3.04
C LEU A 102 7.82 -1.65 1.87
N ARG A 103 8.11 -2.93 1.64
CA ARG A 103 9.03 -3.34 0.56
C ARG A 103 8.45 -3.02 -0.81
N ASN A 104 7.13 -3.14 -0.98
CA ASN A 104 6.44 -2.82 -2.23
C ASN A 104 6.54 -1.32 -2.53
N ILE A 105 6.20 -0.47 -1.57
CA ILE A 105 6.26 0.98 -1.72
C ILE A 105 7.67 1.46 -2.06
N LEU A 106 8.69 0.99 -1.35
CA LEU A 106 10.07 1.40 -1.62
C LEU A 106 10.56 0.95 -3.01
N HIS A 107 10.10 -0.21 -3.48
CA HIS A 107 10.40 -0.70 -4.81
C HIS A 107 9.71 0.15 -5.90
N GLU A 108 8.44 0.48 -5.71
CA GLU A 108 7.68 1.34 -6.63
C GLU A 108 8.22 2.77 -6.70
N LEU A 109 8.72 3.30 -5.58
CA LEU A 109 9.43 4.58 -5.52
C LEU A 109 10.81 4.54 -6.18
N GLY A 110 11.31 3.38 -6.58
CA GLY A 110 12.61 3.23 -7.23
C GLY A 110 13.81 3.19 -6.27
N ILE A 111 13.58 2.98 -4.97
CA ILE A 111 14.66 2.80 -4.00
C ILE A 111 15.13 1.35 -4.04
N ALA A 112 16.30 1.12 -4.63
CA ALA A 112 16.80 -0.23 -4.87
C ALA A 112 17.23 -0.94 -3.57
N LYS A 113 16.79 -2.20 -3.41
CA LYS A 113 16.98 -3.04 -2.21
C LYS A 113 18.44 -3.25 -1.80
N HIS A 114 19.37 -3.23 -2.75
CA HIS A 114 20.79 -3.45 -2.51
C HIS A 114 21.51 -2.22 -1.92
N LEU A 115 20.86 -1.04 -1.92
CA LEU A 115 21.46 0.19 -1.43
C LEU A 115 21.36 0.29 0.09
N LYS A 116 22.37 0.93 0.71
CA LYS A 116 22.37 1.17 2.16
C LYS A 116 21.19 2.04 2.60
N GLY A 117 20.80 3.02 1.78
CA GLY A 117 19.65 3.89 2.08
C GLY A 117 18.34 3.12 2.21
N TYR A 118 18.12 2.09 1.38
CA TYR A 118 16.97 1.20 1.52
C TYR A 118 16.93 0.55 2.91
N ARG A 119 18.06 -0.03 3.34
CA ARG A 119 18.16 -0.71 4.65
C ARG A 119 17.92 0.25 5.80
N TYR A 120 18.45 1.47 5.74
CA TYR A 120 18.25 2.47 6.77
C TYR A 120 16.81 2.97 6.84
N ILE A 121 16.12 3.12 5.71
CA ILE A 121 14.71 3.51 5.67
C ILE A 121 13.83 2.40 6.24
N VAL A 122 14.10 1.14 5.89
CA VAL A 122 13.37 -0.01 6.43
C VAL A 122 13.50 -0.06 7.95
N GLU A 123 14.72 0.05 8.47
CA GLU A 123 14.96 0.06 9.91
C GLU A 123 14.26 1.23 10.60
N ALA A 124 14.35 2.44 10.02
CA ALA A 124 13.67 3.62 10.55
C ALA A 124 12.16 3.39 10.71
N LEU A 125 11.52 2.79 9.70
CA LEU A 125 10.09 2.51 9.69
C LEU A 125 9.71 1.37 10.63
N GLN A 126 10.57 0.37 10.79
CA GLN A 126 10.38 -0.71 11.77
C GLN A 126 10.47 -0.18 13.21
N GLU A 127 11.42 0.71 13.50
CA GLU A 127 11.53 1.35 14.82
C GLU A 127 10.33 2.25 15.11
N MET A 128 9.86 3.03 14.12
CA MET A 128 8.58 3.77 14.24
C MET A 128 7.38 2.86 14.48
N ASN A 129 7.35 1.69 13.85
CA ASN A 129 6.27 0.73 14.01
C ASN A 129 6.25 0.07 15.40
N ARG A 130 7.44 -0.11 16.00
CA ARG A 130 7.58 -0.66 17.36
C ARG A 130 7.17 0.36 18.42
N ASP A 131 7.67 1.58 18.33
CA ASP A 131 7.34 2.67 19.27
C ASP A 131 7.19 4.02 18.55
N PRO A 132 5.96 4.37 18.13
CA PRO A 132 5.71 5.63 17.43
C PRO A 132 6.02 6.88 18.26
N LYS A 133 6.01 6.78 19.60
CA LYS A 133 6.18 7.94 20.49
C LYS A 133 7.65 8.32 20.67
N THR A 134 8.53 7.33 20.68
CA THR A 134 9.98 7.52 20.83
C THR A 134 10.61 8.12 19.56
N THR A 135 9.99 7.93 18.39
CA THR A 135 10.55 8.34 17.09
C THR A 135 10.14 9.75 16.63
N LYS A 136 9.70 10.63 17.54
CA LYS A 136 9.46 12.05 17.21
C LYS A 136 10.75 12.82 16.92
N ASN A 137 11.89 12.37 17.45
CA ASN A 137 13.19 13.04 17.28
C ASN A 137 14.13 12.25 16.37
N PHE A 138 14.17 12.61 15.08
CA PHE A 138 15.00 11.93 14.09
C PHE A 138 16.49 12.08 14.37
N THR A 139 16.94 13.31 14.65
CA THR A 139 18.37 13.62 14.78
C THR A 139 18.99 13.06 16.06
N ASN A 140 18.26 13.11 17.17
CA ASN A 140 18.80 12.74 18.48
C ASN A 140 18.45 11.32 18.91
N VAL A 141 17.47 10.67 18.27
CA VAL A 141 17.03 9.32 18.66
C VAL A 141 17.12 8.36 17.48
N LEU A 142 16.37 8.59 16.39
CA LEU A 142 16.28 7.63 15.30
C LEU A 142 17.62 7.39 14.58
N TYR A 143 18.30 8.44 14.15
CA TYR A 143 19.57 8.30 13.44
C TYR A 143 20.68 7.71 14.32
N PRO A 144 20.82 8.08 15.61
CA PRO A 144 21.71 7.38 16.54
C PRO A 144 21.42 5.88 16.70
N LEU A 145 20.15 5.49 16.85
CA LEU A 145 19.77 4.07 16.97
C LEU A 145 20.20 3.25 15.74
N ILE A 146 19.89 3.75 14.54
CA ILE A 146 20.30 3.10 13.29
C ILE A 146 21.83 3.13 13.15
N ALA A 147 22.48 4.23 13.54
CA ALA A 147 23.92 4.34 13.46
C ALA A 147 24.64 3.30 14.32
N GLU A 148 24.12 3.02 15.52
CA GLU A 148 24.64 1.99 16.42
C GLU A 148 24.53 0.59 15.79
N GLN A 149 23.35 0.24 15.29
CA GLN A 149 23.10 -1.07 14.69
C GLN A 149 23.95 -1.33 13.43
N PHE A 150 24.17 -0.30 12.61
CA PHE A 150 24.94 -0.40 11.38
C PHE A 150 26.41 0.01 11.53
N LYS A 151 26.89 0.25 12.76
CA LYS A 151 28.26 0.66 13.09
C LYS A 151 28.73 1.84 12.23
N THR A 152 27.91 2.88 12.17
CA THR A 152 28.15 4.10 11.40
C THR A 152 27.88 5.34 12.25
N THR A 153 27.83 6.54 11.65
CA THR A 153 27.52 7.78 12.36
C THR A 153 26.10 8.27 12.01
N PRO A 154 25.40 8.96 12.94
CA PRO A 154 24.06 9.50 12.66
C PRO A 154 24.02 10.39 11.41
N SER A 155 25.06 11.20 11.20
CA SER A 155 25.20 12.04 10.01
C SER A 155 25.41 11.24 8.72
N CYS A 156 26.00 10.05 8.79
CA CYS A 156 26.12 9.16 7.64
C CYS A 156 24.77 8.52 7.30
N VAL A 157 24.01 8.10 8.32
CA VAL A 157 22.65 7.56 8.16
C VAL A 157 21.76 8.58 7.44
N GLU A 158 21.67 9.79 7.98
CA GLU A 158 20.86 10.87 7.43
C GLU A 158 21.25 11.17 5.96
N ARG A 159 22.54 11.35 5.69
CA ARG A 159 23.03 11.63 4.34
C ARG A 159 22.72 10.49 3.37
N THR A 160 22.87 9.25 3.80
CA THR A 160 22.61 8.07 2.96
C THR A 160 21.12 7.96 2.62
N ILE A 161 20.23 8.22 3.59
CA ILE A 161 18.78 8.27 3.35
C ILE A 161 18.45 9.38 2.36
N ARG A 162 19.02 10.58 2.57
CA ARG A 162 18.83 11.73 1.69
C ARG A 162 19.22 11.42 0.25
N HIS A 163 20.39 10.82 0.05
CA HIS A 163 20.85 10.42 -1.28
C HIS A 163 19.95 9.37 -1.93
N ALA A 164 19.42 8.43 -1.16
CA ALA A 164 18.48 7.44 -1.69
C ALA A 164 17.18 8.08 -2.17
N ILE A 165 16.61 9.00 -1.37
CA ILE A 165 15.39 9.75 -1.73
C ILE A 165 15.66 10.63 -2.95
N GLU A 166 16.82 11.31 -3.01
CA GLU A 166 17.17 12.17 -4.14
C GLU A 166 17.34 11.41 -5.45
N ALA A 167 18.02 10.27 -5.40
CA ALA A 167 18.21 9.41 -6.55
C ALA A 167 16.88 8.81 -7.03
N SER A 168 15.99 8.43 -6.11
CA SER A 168 14.70 7.85 -6.46
C SER A 168 13.74 8.92 -7.03
N TRP A 169 13.71 10.11 -6.42
CA TRP A 169 12.87 11.23 -6.84
C TRP A 169 13.21 11.74 -8.25
N SER A 170 14.50 11.77 -8.60
CA SER A 170 14.95 12.24 -9.92
C SER A 170 14.59 11.27 -11.06
N ASN A 171 14.35 9.99 -10.74
CA ASN A 171 14.07 8.94 -11.71
C ASN A 171 12.58 8.54 -11.76
N MET A 172 11.72 9.23 -11.01
CA MET A 172 10.32 8.86 -10.88
C MET A 172 9.54 9.24 -12.14
N ASN A 173 8.76 8.29 -12.67
CA ASN A 173 7.91 8.54 -13.83
C ASN A 173 6.64 9.31 -13.40
N ARG A 174 5.91 9.87 -14.37
CA ARG A 174 4.71 10.68 -14.11
C ARG A 174 3.60 9.89 -13.40
N ALA A 175 3.41 8.61 -13.74
CA ALA A 175 2.37 7.76 -13.16
C ALA A 175 2.62 7.46 -11.67
N THR A 176 3.86 7.11 -11.31
CA THR A 176 4.30 6.96 -9.92
C THR A 176 4.19 8.31 -9.19
N THR A 177 4.59 9.41 -9.82
CA THR A 177 4.45 10.75 -9.26
C THR A 177 3.02 11.07 -8.87
N GLU A 178 2.05 10.83 -9.76
CA GLU A 178 0.64 11.06 -9.50
C GLU A 178 0.12 10.14 -8.38
N LYS A 179 0.52 8.86 -8.34
CA LYS A 179 0.16 7.92 -7.25
C LYS A 179 0.64 8.42 -5.88
N TYR A 180 1.89 8.88 -5.80
CA TYR A 180 2.48 9.30 -4.53
C TYR A 180 2.22 10.78 -4.18
N GLN A 181 1.50 11.52 -5.04
CA GLN A 181 1.15 12.92 -4.85
C GLN A 181 0.22 13.17 -3.67
N LEU A 182 -0.57 12.16 -3.31
CA LEU A 182 -1.44 12.22 -2.15
C LEU A 182 -0.66 12.03 -0.83
N TYR A 183 0.53 11.42 -0.88
CA TYR A 183 1.32 11.09 0.32
C TYR A 183 2.42 12.10 0.63
N PHE A 184 2.95 12.82 -0.36
CA PHE A 184 3.97 13.85 -0.16
C PHE A 184 3.36 15.22 -0.49
N SER A 185 3.15 16.06 0.53
CA SER A 185 2.49 17.37 0.36
C SER A 185 3.25 18.24 -0.64
N ASN A 186 2.53 18.68 -1.69
CA ASN A 186 3.05 19.53 -2.77
C ASN A 186 4.36 18.99 -3.41
N ILE A 187 4.22 17.96 -4.25
CA ILE A 187 5.25 17.32 -5.09
C ILE A 187 6.20 18.26 -5.85
N VAL A 188 5.87 19.55 -5.95
CA VAL A 188 6.76 20.58 -6.51
C VAL A 188 8.17 20.49 -5.90
N LYS A 189 8.30 20.05 -4.65
CA LYS A 189 9.59 19.90 -3.97
C LYS A 189 9.83 18.47 -3.51
N ARG A 190 11.08 18.03 -3.66
CA ARG A 190 11.58 16.78 -3.07
C ARG A 190 11.33 16.78 -1.55
N PRO A 191 10.74 15.72 -0.98
CA PRO A 191 10.54 15.65 0.47
C PRO A 191 11.88 15.60 1.22
N SER A 192 11.90 16.14 2.43
CA SER A 192 12.98 15.91 3.39
C SER A 192 12.95 14.47 3.90
N ASN A 193 14.04 13.99 4.48
CA ASN A 193 14.11 12.63 5.02
C ASN A 193 13.00 12.34 6.05
N ARG A 194 12.73 13.31 6.93
CA ARG A 194 11.69 13.20 7.96
C ARG A 194 10.32 13.10 7.30
N GLU A 195 9.97 14.05 6.44
CA GLU A 195 8.68 14.05 5.72
C GLU A 195 8.50 12.75 4.94
N PHE A 196 9.56 12.28 4.29
CA PHE A 196 9.52 11.05 3.52
C PHE A 196 9.18 9.84 4.40
N ILE A 197 9.93 9.64 5.47
CA ILE A 197 9.74 8.48 6.37
C ILE A 197 8.37 8.55 7.05
N VAL A 198 7.94 9.72 7.52
CA VAL A 198 6.63 9.88 8.18
C VAL A 198 5.49 9.61 7.20
N ALA A 199 5.54 10.15 5.98
CA ALA A 199 4.50 9.94 4.98
C ALA A 199 4.33 8.46 4.62
N ILE A 200 5.44 7.72 4.46
CA ILE A 200 5.38 6.28 4.20
C ILE A 200 4.82 5.52 5.40
N PHE A 201 5.24 5.88 6.62
CA PHE A 201 4.74 5.25 7.84
C PHE A 201 3.22 5.42 8.00
N ASP A 202 2.73 6.64 7.84
CA ASP A 202 1.32 6.97 7.99
C ASP A 202 0.48 6.27 6.90
N HIS A 203 0.99 6.20 5.67
CA HIS A 203 0.31 5.48 4.58
C HIS A 203 0.17 3.99 4.88
N ILE A 204 1.25 3.30 5.25
CA ILE A 204 1.20 1.86 5.56
C ILE A 204 0.30 1.61 6.77
N SER A 205 0.38 2.48 7.79
CA SER A 205 -0.46 2.37 8.98
C SER A 205 -1.95 2.54 8.66
N PHE A 206 -2.27 3.39 7.69
CA PHE A 206 -3.63 3.57 7.19
C PHE A 206 -4.12 2.33 6.42
N GLU A 207 -3.33 1.80 5.49
CA GLU A 207 -3.70 0.60 4.71
C GLU A 207 -3.95 -0.63 5.59
N ILE A 208 -3.20 -0.75 6.69
CA ILE A 208 -3.36 -1.87 7.65
C ILE A 208 -4.52 -1.61 8.64
N GLY A 209 -5.21 -0.47 8.54
CA GLY A 209 -6.35 -0.12 9.40
C GLY A 209 -5.95 0.25 10.84
N ARG A 210 -4.70 0.67 11.06
CA ARG A 210 -4.20 1.10 12.38
C ARG A 210 -4.45 2.58 12.67
N LEU A 211 -4.82 3.36 11.65
CA LEU A 211 -5.23 4.76 11.76
C LEU A 211 -6.63 4.92 11.17
N GLU A 212 -7.55 5.58 11.91
CA GLU A 212 -8.85 5.98 11.37
C GLU A 212 -8.70 7.15 10.39
N GLN A 213 -9.62 7.29 9.43
CA GLN A 213 -9.64 8.30 8.34
C GLN A 213 -9.61 9.78 8.78
N THR A 214 -9.44 10.06 10.06
CA THR A 214 -9.49 11.41 10.63
C THR A 214 -8.29 12.23 10.15
N SER A 215 -8.52 12.93 9.04
CA SER A 215 -7.73 14.04 8.52
C SER A 215 -6.34 13.67 8.02
N VAL A 216 -6.28 13.06 6.83
CA VAL A 216 -5.13 13.15 5.91
C VAL A 216 -5.02 14.61 5.42
N ASN A 217 -4.85 15.54 6.36
CA ASN A 217 -4.54 16.92 6.08
C ASN A 217 -3.14 17.16 6.62
N MET A 218 -2.17 17.10 5.71
CA MET A 218 -0.72 17.12 5.97
C MET A 218 -0.24 18.35 6.77
N LYS A 219 -1.09 19.37 6.96
CA LYS A 219 -0.83 20.51 7.87
C LYS A 219 -0.67 20.09 9.34
N VAL A 220 -1.12 18.89 9.74
CA VAL A 220 -1.07 18.39 11.12
C VAL A 220 0.22 17.60 11.43
N ILE A 221 1.04 17.26 10.42
CA ILE A 221 2.32 16.55 10.63
C ILE A 221 3.28 17.40 11.47
N ASP A 222 3.19 18.73 11.31
CA ASP A 222 3.97 19.71 12.04
C ASP A 222 3.60 19.82 13.53
N GLU A 223 2.58 19.10 14.02
CA GLU A 223 2.25 19.03 15.46
C GLU A 223 2.45 17.63 16.05
N ARG A 224 2.29 16.55 15.26
CA ARG A 224 2.47 15.18 15.76
C ARG A 224 3.93 14.77 15.89
N TYR A 225 4.79 15.27 14.99
CA TYR A 225 6.20 14.89 14.88
C TYR A 225 7.17 16.07 14.94
N SER A 226 6.69 17.28 15.22
CA SER A 226 7.57 18.40 15.54
C SER A 226 8.05 18.28 16.98
N ALA A 227 9.37 18.41 17.12
CA ALA A 227 10.07 18.48 18.39
C ALA A 227 10.19 19.95 18.82
#